data_AF-A0A6N9QIC0-F1
#
_entry.id   AF-A0A6N9QIC0-F1
#
_cell.length_a   1.000
_cell.length_b   1.000
_cell.length_c   1.000
_cell.angle_alpha   90.00
_cell.angle_beta   90.00
_cell.angle_gamma   90.00
#
_symmetry.space_group_name_H-M   'P 1'
#
loop_
_entity.id
_entity.type
_entity.pdbx_description
1 polymer ?
#
loop_
_entity_poly.entity_id
_entity_poly.type
_entity_poly.pdbx_seq_one_letter_code
_entity_poly.pdbx_strand_id
1 'polypeptide(L)'
;MKSRESEDPCYDLIDDFDLIVSSFQTQYGIRLSREMPGMKWDEFKDLLHGLNEKTPLGRVVAIRSETDREILKTFGKREHKIRREWRAKQVKTVTAKQQEQALKAIQNAFKEMAGGGD
;
A
#
# COMPACT_ATOMS: atom_id res chain seq x y z
N MET A 1 -18.45 -14.48 19.71
CA MET A 1 -17.65 -14.48 18.47
C MET A 1 -17.33 -13.03 18.17
N LYS A 2 -16.10 -12.59 18.46
CA LYS A 2 -15.72 -11.17 18.34
C LYS A 2 -15.47 -10.90 16.85
N SER A 3 -16.25 -10.00 16.27
CA SER A 3 -16.13 -9.50 14.90
C SER A 3 -14.66 -9.14 14.64
N ARG A 4 -14.03 -9.79 13.64
CA ARG A 4 -12.69 -9.39 13.15
C ARG A 4 -12.84 -8.06 12.42
N GLU A 5 -12.82 -6.97 13.17
CA GLU A 5 -12.72 -5.62 12.60
C GLU A 5 -11.28 -5.41 12.10
N SER A 6 -11.16 -5.17 10.79
CA SER A 6 -9.96 -4.85 9.99
C SER A 6 -8.75 -5.79 10.19
N GLU A 7 -8.63 -6.83 9.36
CA GLU A 7 -7.34 -7.50 9.14
C GLU A 7 -6.34 -6.45 8.63
N ASP A 8 -5.21 -6.28 9.33
CA ASP A 8 -4.14 -5.37 8.94
C ASP A 8 -3.79 -5.62 7.46
N PRO A 9 -3.96 -4.62 6.57
CA PRO A 9 -3.77 -4.81 5.14
C PRO A 9 -2.31 -5.12 4.77
N CYS A 10 -1.39 -5.10 5.75
CA CYS A 10 0.04 -5.39 5.58
C CYS A 10 0.74 -4.41 4.63
N TYR A 11 0.15 -3.23 4.43
CA TYR A 11 0.74 -2.08 3.75
C TYR A 11 0.37 -0.76 4.43
N ASP A 12 1.17 0.26 4.19
CA ASP A 12 0.97 1.63 4.65
C ASP A 12 0.87 2.57 3.45
N LEU A 13 -0.15 3.41 3.44
CA LEU A 13 -0.47 4.25 2.29
C LEU A 13 0.58 5.33 2.00
N ILE A 14 1.36 5.76 3.01
CA ILE A 14 2.48 6.69 2.80
C ILE A 14 3.74 5.90 2.45
N ASP A 15 4.13 4.99 3.34
CA ASP A 15 5.46 4.40 3.27
C ASP A 15 5.59 3.41 2.10
N ASP A 16 4.47 2.85 1.65
CA ASP A 16 4.41 1.97 0.47
C ASP A 16 3.81 2.69 -0.75
N PHE A 17 3.77 4.04 -0.75
CA PHE A 17 3.16 4.80 -1.85
C PHE A 17 3.84 4.56 -3.21
N ASP A 18 5.15 4.40 -3.23
CA ASP A 18 5.92 4.03 -4.42
C ASP A 18 5.53 2.65 -4.97
N LEU A 19 5.27 1.69 -4.08
CA LEU A 19 4.75 0.37 -4.43
C LEU A 19 3.33 0.46 -4.97
N ILE A 20 2.48 1.33 -4.40
CA ILE A 20 1.13 1.60 -4.92
C ILE A 20 1.21 2.15 -6.34
N VAL A 21 2.01 3.21 -6.59
CA VAL A 21 2.21 3.78 -7.93
C VAL A 21 2.68 2.74 -8.93
N SER A 22 3.70 1.97 -8.55
CA SER A 22 4.25 0.92 -9.42
C SER A 22 3.22 -0.17 -9.72
N SER A 23 2.37 -0.49 -8.75
CA SER A 23 1.33 -1.52 -8.89
C SER A 23 0.19 -1.09 -9.79
N PHE A 24 -0.26 0.16 -9.68
CA PHE A 24 -1.26 0.73 -10.60
C PHE A 24 -0.75 0.74 -12.04
N GLN A 25 0.51 1.16 -12.25
CA GLN A 25 1.12 1.14 -13.57
C GLN A 25 1.28 -0.29 -14.12
N THR A 26 1.64 -1.25 -13.26
CA THR A 26 1.88 -2.65 -13.66
C THR A 26 0.58 -3.37 -14.01
N GLN A 27 -0.47 -3.20 -13.21
CA GLN A 27 -1.71 -3.97 -13.37
C GLN A 27 -2.71 -3.29 -14.30
N TYR A 28 -2.88 -1.97 -14.18
CA TYR A 28 -3.91 -1.23 -14.89
C TYR A 28 -3.35 -0.34 -16.00
N GLY A 29 -2.02 -0.19 -16.10
CA GLY A 29 -1.41 0.78 -17.01
C GLY A 29 -1.55 2.24 -16.56
N ILE A 30 -2.13 2.47 -15.38
CA ILE A 30 -2.49 3.80 -14.87
C ILE A 30 -1.26 4.53 -14.33
N ARG A 31 -1.05 5.75 -14.79
CA ARG A 31 -0.03 6.66 -14.25
C ARG A 31 -0.68 7.56 -13.20
N LEU A 32 -0.63 7.14 -11.93
CA LEU A 32 -1.27 7.88 -10.85
C LEU A 32 -0.90 9.37 -10.82
N SER A 33 0.35 9.73 -11.13
CA SER A 33 0.76 11.14 -11.21
C SER A 33 0.04 11.99 -12.26
N ARG A 34 -0.53 11.36 -13.29
CA ARG A 34 -1.29 12.03 -14.35
C ARG A 34 -2.80 11.90 -14.15
N GLU A 35 -3.24 10.78 -13.59
CA GLU A 35 -4.66 10.41 -13.56
C GLU A 35 -5.33 10.71 -12.22
N MET A 36 -4.58 10.81 -11.12
CA MET A 36 -5.10 11.16 -9.78
C MET A 36 -5.99 12.42 -9.75
N PRO A 37 -5.64 13.53 -10.43
CA PRO A 37 -6.43 14.77 -10.35
C PRO A 37 -7.87 14.62 -10.86
N GLY A 38 -8.11 13.71 -11.81
CA GLY A 38 -9.43 13.42 -12.38
C GLY A 38 -10.11 12.18 -11.80
N MET A 39 -9.38 11.36 -11.03
CA MET A 39 -9.88 10.09 -10.49
C MET A 39 -10.72 10.32 -9.25
N LYS A 40 -11.89 9.65 -9.16
CA LYS A 40 -12.70 9.69 -7.93
C LYS A 40 -12.00 8.92 -6.82
N TRP A 41 -12.14 9.39 -5.59
CA TRP A 41 -11.50 8.73 -4.45
C TRP A 41 -11.98 7.28 -4.25
N ASP A 42 -13.27 7.01 -4.46
CA ASP A 42 -13.80 5.66 -4.38
C ASP A 42 -13.24 4.74 -5.48
N GLU A 43 -13.05 5.27 -6.68
CA GLU A 43 -12.40 4.55 -7.79
C GLU A 43 -10.93 4.22 -7.47
N PHE A 44 -10.18 5.15 -6.88
CA PHE A 44 -8.82 4.86 -6.41
C PHE A 44 -8.81 3.71 -5.39
N LYS A 45 -9.72 3.73 -4.40
CA LYS A 45 -9.82 2.67 -3.39
C LYS A 45 -10.19 1.33 -4.03
N ASP A 46 -11.14 1.32 -4.96
CA ASP A 46 -11.57 0.10 -5.65
C ASP A 46 -10.40 -0.51 -6.45
N LEU A 47 -9.64 0.33 -7.16
CA LEU A 47 -8.44 -0.11 -7.89
C LEU A 47 -7.34 -0.60 -6.95
N LEU A 48 -7.13 0.07 -5.82
CA LEU A 48 -6.15 -0.33 -4.80
C LEU A 48 -6.50 -1.68 -4.18
N HIS A 49 -7.77 -1.89 -3.79
CA HIS A 49 -8.24 -3.18 -3.28
C HIS A 49 -8.21 -4.29 -4.34
N GLY A 50 -8.32 -3.93 -5.63
CA GLY A 50 -8.23 -4.86 -6.75
C GLY A 50 -6.81 -5.32 -7.11
N LEU A 51 -5.76 -4.80 -6.48
CA LEU A 51 -4.38 -5.22 -6.77
C LEU A 51 -4.15 -6.69 -6.42
N ASN A 52 -3.58 -7.45 -7.36
CA ASN A 52 -3.28 -8.87 -7.15
C ASN A 52 -1.86 -9.11 -6.59
N GLU A 53 -1.57 -10.34 -6.16
CA GLU A 53 -0.27 -10.68 -5.56
C GLU A 53 0.93 -10.57 -6.52
N LYS A 54 0.70 -10.44 -7.83
CA LYS A 54 1.78 -10.32 -8.82
C LYS A 54 2.32 -8.90 -8.92
N THR A 55 1.60 -7.92 -8.39
CA THR A 55 2.03 -6.51 -8.35
C THR A 55 3.14 -6.28 -7.33
N PRO A 56 3.96 -5.21 -7.47
CA PRO A 56 4.97 -4.86 -6.47
C PRO A 56 4.43 -4.77 -5.04
N LEU A 57 3.28 -4.12 -4.84
CA LEU A 57 2.62 -4.03 -3.53
C LEU A 57 2.10 -5.40 -3.09
N GLY A 58 1.41 -6.12 -3.97
CA GLY A 58 0.86 -7.45 -3.68
C GLY A 58 1.92 -8.45 -3.22
N ARG A 59 3.11 -8.43 -3.83
CA ARG A 59 4.25 -9.27 -3.39
C ARG A 59 4.74 -8.91 -1.99
N VAL A 60 4.84 -7.61 -1.70
CA VAL A 60 5.28 -7.14 -0.38
C VAL A 60 4.25 -7.48 0.70
N VAL A 61 2.96 -7.30 0.39
CA VAL A 61 1.84 -7.71 1.26
C VAL A 61 1.89 -9.20 1.53
N ALA A 62 2.03 -10.05 0.49
CA ALA A 62 2.14 -11.50 0.65
C ALA A 62 3.32 -11.90 1.55
N ILE A 63 4.50 -11.28 1.35
CA ILE A 63 5.68 -11.52 2.21
C ILE A 63 5.40 -11.11 3.66
N ARG A 64 4.72 -9.98 3.90
CA ARG A 64 4.42 -9.46 5.24
C ARG A 64 3.34 -10.25 5.96
N SER A 65 2.31 -10.70 5.24
CA SER A 65 1.17 -11.44 5.77
C SER A 65 1.45 -12.93 5.96
N GLU A 66 2.51 -13.49 5.35
CA GLU A 66 2.81 -14.92 5.44
C GLU A 66 2.94 -15.41 6.90
N THR A 67 2.31 -16.54 7.22
CA THR A 67 2.34 -17.17 8.56
C THR A 67 2.67 -18.66 8.53
N ASP A 68 2.62 -19.31 7.37
CA ASP A 68 2.96 -20.71 7.20
C ASP A 68 4.46 -20.94 7.46
N ARG A 69 4.77 -21.86 8.38
CA ARG A 69 6.15 -22.13 8.80
C ARG A 69 6.99 -22.76 7.71
N GLU A 70 6.41 -23.58 6.84
CA GLU A 70 7.14 -24.22 5.76
C GLU A 70 7.46 -23.21 4.66
N ILE A 71 6.53 -22.31 4.35
CA ILE A 71 6.79 -21.21 3.41
C ILE A 71 7.84 -20.25 3.98
N LEU A 72 7.77 -19.92 5.26
CA LEU A 72 8.76 -19.04 5.88
C LEU A 72 10.18 -19.61 5.90
N LYS A 73 10.35 -20.94 5.87
CA LYS A 73 11.68 -21.57 5.76
C LYS A 73 12.30 -21.39 4.38
N THR A 74 11.48 -21.20 3.34
CA THR A 74 11.99 -21.00 1.97
C THR A 74 12.37 -19.55 1.69
N PHE A 75 12.09 -18.62 2.62
CA PHE A 75 12.34 -17.20 2.41
C PHE A 75 13.84 -16.88 2.33
N GLY A 76 14.18 -16.03 1.36
CA GLY A 76 15.50 -15.46 1.21
C GLY A 76 15.76 -14.30 2.19
N LYS A 77 17.01 -13.82 2.21
CA LYS A 77 17.43 -12.69 3.06
C LYS A 77 16.56 -11.43 2.87
N ARG A 78 16.13 -11.16 1.64
CA ARG A 78 15.30 -9.99 1.30
C ARG A 78 13.90 -10.07 1.91
N GLU A 79 13.25 -11.24 1.81
CA GLU A 79 11.89 -11.44 2.31
C GLU A 79 11.86 -11.38 3.84
N HIS A 80 12.86 -12.00 4.50
CA HIS A 80 13.04 -11.84 5.94
C HIS A 80 13.30 -10.39 6.36
N LYS A 81 14.05 -9.62 5.58
CA LYS A 81 14.27 -8.18 5.83
C LYS A 81 12.95 -7.40 5.78
N ILE A 82 12.17 -7.56 4.71
CA ILE A 82 10.86 -6.92 4.53
C ILE A 82 9.94 -7.22 5.73
N ARG A 83 9.87 -8.48 6.15
CA ARG A 83 9.06 -8.88 7.33
C ARG A 83 9.54 -8.25 8.62
N ARG A 84 10.85 -8.26 8.87
CA ARG A 84 11.43 -7.71 10.10
C ARG A 84 11.18 -6.21 10.19
N GLU A 85 11.36 -5.49 9.09
CA GLU A 85 11.12 -4.04 9.01
C GLU A 85 9.64 -3.71 9.25
N TRP A 86 8.73 -4.45 8.61
CA TRP A 86 7.29 -4.28 8.85
C TRP A 86 6.91 -4.49 10.32
N ARG A 87 7.35 -5.60 10.92
CA ARG A 87 7.06 -5.91 12.33
C ARG A 87 7.64 -4.87 13.29
N ALA A 88 8.86 -4.39 13.03
CA ALA A 88 9.47 -3.33 13.82
C ALA A 88 8.68 -2.01 13.73
N LYS A 89 8.07 -1.73 12.57
CA LYS A 89 7.20 -0.58 12.36
C LYS A 89 5.85 -0.74 13.08
N GLN A 90 5.23 -1.92 13.05
CA GLN A 90 3.95 -2.19 13.73
C GLN A 90 4.03 -2.06 15.26
N VAL A 91 5.22 -2.25 15.86
CA VAL A 91 5.45 -1.97 17.29
C VAL A 91 5.33 -0.46 17.61
N LYS A 92 5.49 0.42 16.61
CA LYS A 92 5.21 1.85 16.70
C LYS A 92 3.78 2.07 16.20
N THR A 93 2.81 2.09 17.11
CA THR A 93 1.38 2.26 16.80
C THR A 93 1.14 3.40 15.79
N VAL A 94 0.68 3.07 14.59
CA VAL A 94 0.08 4.02 13.65
C VAL A 94 -1.44 3.92 13.83
N THR A 95 -2.07 5.02 14.18
CA THR A 95 -3.53 5.08 14.37
C THR A 95 -4.25 5.24 13.03
N ALA A 96 -5.48 4.72 12.91
CA ALA A 96 -6.31 4.92 11.71
C ALA A 96 -6.46 6.40 11.31
N LYS A 97 -6.44 7.31 12.30
CA LYS A 97 -6.45 8.76 12.09
C LYS A 97 -5.22 9.27 11.35
N GLN A 98 -4.04 8.71 11.63
CA GLN A 98 -2.80 9.05 10.91
C GLN A 98 -2.85 8.55 9.46
N GLN A 99 -3.48 7.40 9.20
CA GLN A 99 -3.71 6.90 7.85
C GLN A 99 -4.68 7.80 7.06
N GLU A 100 -5.73 8.34 7.68
CA GLU A 100 -6.62 9.29 7.00
C GLU A 100 -5.92 10.62 6.67
N GLN A 101 -5.10 11.12 7.59
CA GLN A 101 -4.31 12.35 7.38
C GLN A 101 -3.25 12.17 6.29
N ALA A 102 -2.57 11.03 6.31
CA ALA A 102 -1.68 10.58 5.25
C ALA A 102 -2.33 10.61 3.87
N LEU A 103 -3.53 10.05 3.77
CA LEU A 103 -4.29 10.01 2.52
C LEU A 103 -4.67 11.40 2.02
N LYS A 104 -5.08 12.30 2.92
CA LYS A 104 -5.33 13.70 2.57
C LYS A 104 -4.06 14.40 2.09
N ALA A 105 -2.91 14.11 2.70
CA ALA A 105 -1.63 14.66 2.27
C ALA A 105 -1.27 14.19 0.85
N ILE A 106 -1.47 12.91 0.54
CA ILE A 106 -1.27 12.36 -0.81
C ILE A 106 -2.21 13.03 -1.81
N GLN A 107 -3.51 13.14 -1.50
CA GLN A 107 -4.48 13.84 -2.37
C GLN A 107 -4.07 15.30 -2.63
N ASN A 108 -3.62 16.02 -1.60
CA ASN A 108 -3.18 17.40 -1.75
C ASN A 108 -1.90 17.51 -2.57
N ALA A 109 -0.92 16.63 -2.35
CA ALA A 109 0.31 16.59 -3.14
C ALA A 109 0.03 16.37 -4.63
N PHE A 110 -0.94 15.52 -4.99
CA PHE A 110 -1.34 15.34 -6.38
C PHE A 110 -2.07 16.55 -6.97
N LYS A 111 -2.92 17.22 -6.19
CA LYS A 111 -3.59 18.46 -6.62
C LYS A 111 -2.58 19.58 -6.89
N GLU A 112 -1.58 19.72 -6.03
CA GLU A 112 -0.51 20.72 -6.20
C GLU A 112 0.38 20.40 -7.40
N MET A 113 0.79 19.14 -7.57
CA MET A 113 1.59 18.73 -8.74
C MET A 113 0.84 18.87 -10.07
N ALA A 114 -0.49 18.76 -10.07
CA ALA A 114 -1.33 18.93 -11.25
C ALA A 114 -1.71 20.40 -11.55
N GLY A 115 -1.60 21.29 -10.56
CA GLY A 115 -1.91 22.71 -10.68
C GLY A 115 -0.70 23.63 -10.91
N GLY A 116 0.52 23.09 -10.95
CA GLY A 116 1.76 23.85 -11.16
C GLY A 116 2.20 24.01 -12.62
N GLY A 117 1.30 23.75 -13.56
CA GLY A 117 1.52 23.96 -14.99
C GLY A 117 0.56 25.00 -15.54
N ASP A 118 0.76 26.26 -15.14
CA ASP A 118 0.62 27.50 -15.92
C ASP A 118 0.72 28.74 -15.00
#